data_AF-A0A9W6K3J7-F1
#
_entry.id   AF-A0A9W6K3J7-F1
#
_cell.length_a   1.000
_cell.length_b   1.000
_cell.length_c   1.000
_cell.angle_alpha   90.00
_cell.angle_beta   90.00
_cell.angle_gamma   90.00
#
_symmetry.space_group_name_H-M   'P 1'
#
loop_
_entity.id
_entity.type
_entity.pdbx_description
1 polymer ?
#
loop_
_entity_poly.entity_id
_entity_poly.type
_entity_poly.pdbx_seq_one_letter_code
_entity_poly.pdbx_strand_id
1 'polypeptide(L)'
;MTSMEHQEINLQQPQNQDLIWDMESMARRELAERFIRLFENRLCVYSESVRQLYTNYTLHFPTDLGRKMVVLPNAYAFHDTLHGIDAAAVRKTGLCVLPGVLVGKPGLLLSTEMKDDGSVPKTMPFKPALAQIISSQKKLGDVFLPIMMKGDLREFDQQMPYIHLHRLQVNKLTHLSTFERDDIHQTITRKMLMLYRQADSLVC
;
A
#
# COMPACT_ATOMS: atom_id res chain seq x y z
N MET A 1 35.60 14.01 14.49
CA MET A 1 35.02 12.67 14.28
C MET A 1 33.73 12.66 15.08
N THR A 2 32.62 12.91 14.39
CA THR A 2 31.32 13.18 15.02
C THR A 2 30.60 11.85 15.16
N SER A 3 30.45 11.40 16.40
CA SER A 3 29.75 10.16 16.76
C SER A 3 28.29 10.25 16.36
N MET A 4 27.82 9.29 15.55
CA MET A 4 26.41 9.16 15.20
C MET A 4 25.65 8.66 16.43
N GLU A 5 24.76 9.49 16.96
CA GLU A 5 23.80 9.11 18.00
C GLU A 5 22.84 8.05 17.42
N HIS A 6 22.88 6.85 17.98
CA HIS A 6 21.79 5.89 17.82
C HIS A 6 20.57 6.45 18.54
N GLN A 7 19.63 7.02 17.80
CA GLN A 7 18.34 7.43 18.35
C GLN A 7 17.49 6.20 18.64
N GLU A 8 17.29 5.91 19.92
CA GLU A 8 16.25 4.99 20.39
C GLU A 8 14.88 5.58 20.03
N ILE A 9 14.19 4.94 19.09
CA ILE A 9 12.83 5.31 18.69
C ILE A 9 11.91 5.00 19.87
N ASN A 10 11.36 6.03 20.51
CA ASN A 10 10.43 5.87 21.62
C ASN A 10 9.07 5.35 21.09
N LEU A 11 8.82 4.05 21.27
CA LEU A 11 7.63 3.30 20.84
C LEU A 11 6.36 3.60 21.68
N GLN A 12 6.37 4.59 22.59
CA GLN A 12 5.30 4.81 23.59
C GLN A 12 4.19 5.80 23.19
N GLN A 13 4.14 6.31 21.95
CA GLN A 13 2.90 6.96 21.48
C GLN A 13 1.78 5.91 21.35
N PRO A 14 0.50 6.24 21.61
CA PRO A 14 -0.61 5.29 21.54
C PRO A 14 -0.50 4.50 20.23
N GLN A 15 -0.15 3.23 20.39
CA GLN A 15 0.45 2.46 19.32
C GLN A 15 -0.66 2.15 18.32
N ASN A 16 -0.72 2.93 17.24
CA ASN A 16 -1.69 2.72 16.18
C ASN A 16 -1.52 1.30 15.63
N GLN A 17 -2.39 0.37 16.06
CA GLN A 17 -2.26 -1.05 15.74
C GLN A 17 -2.43 -1.31 14.25
N ASP A 18 -3.04 -0.38 13.50
CA ASP A 18 -3.17 -0.48 12.04
C ASP A 18 -1.84 -0.28 11.32
N LEU A 19 -0.82 0.25 12.00
CA LEU A 19 0.53 0.38 11.48
C LEU A 19 1.43 -0.81 11.80
N ILE A 20 0.95 -1.75 12.61
CA ILE A 20 1.66 -2.98 12.96
C ILE A 20 0.99 -4.13 12.23
N TRP A 21 1.66 -4.64 11.20
CA TRP A 21 1.16 -5.67 10.32
C TRP A 21 1.81 -7.00 10.67
N ASP A 22 0.97 -8.03 10.76
CA ASP A 22 1.40 -9.39 11.00
C ASP A 22 1.95 -10.02 9.72
N MET A 23 3.08 -10.72 9.83
CA MET A 23 3.71 -11.48 8.74
C MET A 23 3.95 -12.95 9.13
N GLU A 24 3.33 -13.46 10.19
CA GLU A 24 3.53 -14.82 10.69
C GLU A 24 3.20 -15.86 9.61
N SER A 25 2.15 -15.62 8.84
CA SER A 25 1.68 -16.49 7.77
C SER A 25 2.56 -16.49 6.51
N MET A 26 3.61 -15.67 6.45
CA MET A 26 4.48 -15.57 5.26
C MET A 26 5.55 -16.65 5.31
N ALA A 27 5.47 -17.65 4.42
CA ALA A 27 6.49 -18.67 4.28
C ALA A 27 7.82 -18.08 3.76
N ARG A 28 7.76 -17.16 2.78
CA ARG A 28 8.94 -16.48 2.23
C ARG A 28 9.07 -15.04 2.72
N ARG A 29 9.44 -14.89 4.00
CA ARG A 29 9.57 -13.58 4.66
C ARG A 29 10.42 -12.58 3.88
N GLU A 30 11.65 -12.94 3.50
CA GLU A 30 12.56 -12.03 2.79
C GLU A 30 11.98 -11.52 1.46
N LEU A 31 11.28 -12.39 0.72
CA LEU A 31 10.59 -12.02 -0.51
C LEU A 31 9.44 -11.06 -0.22
N ALA A 32 8.64 -11.33 0.82
CA ALA A 32 7.55 -10.46 1.24
C ALA A 32 8.05 -9.07 1.67
N GLU A 33 9.16 -9.01 2.44
CA GLU A 33 9.79 -7.75 2.85
C GLU A 33 10.30 -6.95 1.64
N ARG A 34 11.03 -7.59 0.73
CA ARG A 34 11.51 -6.94 -0.51
C ARG A 34 10.35 -6.47 -1.38
N PHE A 35 9.27 -7.26 -1.45
CA PHE A 35 8.09 -6.94 -2.23
C PHE A 35 7.32 -5.75 -1.67
N ILE A 36 6.99 -5.72 -0.37
CA ILE A 36 6.24 -4.60 0.22
C ILE A 36 7.02 -3.28 0.20
N ARG A 37 8.36 -3.35 0.30
CA ARG A 37 9.25 -2.18 0.11
C ARG A 37 9.14 -1.53 -1.26
N LEU A 38 8.69 -2.26 -2.29
CA LEU A 38 8.40 -1.65 -3.59
C LEU A 38 7.29 -0.60 -3.50
N PHE A 39 6.42 -0.64 -2.49
CA PHE A 39 5.29 0.27 -2.34
C PHE A 39 5.51 1.38 -1.32
N GLU A 40 6.60 1.29 -0.54
CA GLU A 40 7.03 2.33 0.39
C GLU A 40 7.09 3.68 -0.33
N ASN A 41 6.36 4.67 0.19
CA ASN A 41 6.21 6.01 -0.39
C ASN A 41 5.60 6.09 -1.80
N ARG A 42 5.19 4.96 -2.40
CA ARG A 42 4.50 4.86 -3.71
C ARG A 42 3.00 4.62 -3.58
N LEU A 43 2.56 4.01 -2.48
CA LEU A 43 1.15 3.90 -2.09
C LEU A 43 0.99 4.44 -0.67
N CYS A 44 -0.15 5.07 -0.41
CA CYS A 44 -0.48 5.54 0.92
C CYS A 44 -0.96 4.38 1.81
N VAL A 45 -0.69 4.47 3.12
CA VAL A 45 -1.17 3.50 4.12
C VAL A 45 -2.30 4.12 4.93
N TYR A 46 -3.45 3.47 4.95
CA TYR A 46 -4.62 3.88 5.72
C TYR A 46 -4.62 3.22 7.09
N SER A 47 -4.93 4.02 8.11
CA SER A 47 -5.32 3.55 9.43
C SER A 47 -6.77 3.96 9.71
N GLU A 48 -7.59 2.95 9.92
CA GLU A 48 -8.99 3.10 10.26
C GLU A 48 -9.19 3.64 11.68
N SER A 49 -8.41 3.12 12.64
CA SER A 49 -8.49 3.43 14.07
C SER A 49 -8.33 4.93 14.36
N VAL A 50 -7.48 5.62 13.61
CA VAL A 50 -7.27 7.08 13.76
C VAL A 50 -7.78 7.89 12.56
N ARG A 51 -8.42 7.25 11.57
CA ARG A 51 -8.94 7.90 10.34
C ARG A 51 -7.87 8.71 9.60
N GLN A 52 -6.67 8.14 9.46
CA GLN A 52 -5.52 8.81 8.84
C GLN A 52 -5.02 8.03 7.62
N LEU A 53 -4.49 8.78 6.64
CA LEU A 53 -3.81 8.23 5.50
C LEU A 53 -2.37 8.78 5.47
N TYR A 54 -1.40 7.88 5.66
CA TYR A 54 0.01 8.19 5.69
C TYR A 54 0.58 8.15 4.28
N THR A 55 1.18 9.26 3.86
CA THR A 55 1.71 9.42 2.50
C THR A 55 3.24 9.32 2.48
N ASN A 56 3.91 9.55 3.61
CA ASN A 56 5.35 9.42 3.77
C ASN A 56 5.66 8.55 5.00
N TYR A 57 6.28 7.40 4.77
CA TYR A 57 6.60 6.42 5.80
C TYR A 57 7.79 5.56 5.40
N THR A 58 8.38 4.90 6.38
CA THR A 58 9.35 3.82 6.19
C THR A 58 8.79 2.51 6.74
N LEU A 59 9.19 1.40 6.13
CA LEU A 59 8.85 0.07 6.60
C LEU A 59 10.00 -0.49 7.44
N HIS A 60 9.69 -0.77 8.70
CA HIS A 60 10.61 -1.36 9.68
C HIS A 60 10.22 -2.80 9.97
N PHE A 61 11.22 -3.68 10.07
CA PHE A 61 11.04 -5.12 10.31
C PHE A 61 11.82 -5.51 11.58
N PRO A 62 11.32 -5.12 12.76
CA PRO A 62 11.98 -5.39 14.03
C PRO A 62 12.15 -6.89 14.27
N THR A 63 13.32 -7.30 14.76
CA THR A 63 13.61 -8.71 15.11
C THR A 63 13.02 -9.09 16.47
N ASP A 64 12.85 -8.12 17.35
CA ASP A 64 12.37 -8.22 18.74
C ASP A 64 10.83 -8.29 18.85
N LEU A 65 10.09 -7.76 17.87
CA LEU A 65 8.62 -7.85 17.82
C LEU A 65 8.10 -9.07 17.04
N GLY A 66 8.95 -10.06 16.77
CA GLY A 66 8.59 -11.27 16.03
C GLY A 66 8.50 -11.06 14.52
N ARG A 67 7.57 -11.77 13.85
CA ARG A 67 7.33 -11.63 12.41
C ARG A 67 6.35 -10.48 12.15
N LYS A 68 6.75 -9.26 12.49
CA LYS A 68 5.94 -8.06 12.29
C LYS A 68 6.62 -7.07 11.36
N MET A 69 5.79 -6.34 10.61
CA MET A 69 6.17 -5.14 9.89
C MET A 69 5.55 -3.94 10.57
N VAL A 70 6.33 -2.89 10.79
CA VAL A 70 5.87 -1.63 11.35
C VAL A 70 5.98 -0.55 10.29
N VAL A 71 4.85 0.09 10.00
CA VAL A 71 4.79 1.30 9.18
C VAL A 71 5.11 2.49 10.09
N LEU A 72 6.22 3.17 9.82
CA LEU A 72 6.66 4.32 10.60
C LEU A 72 6.43 5.60 9.78
N PRO A 73 5.39 6.40 10.08
CA PRO A 73 5.20 7.71 9.48
C PRO A 73 6.39 8.61 9.77
N ASN A 74 6.71 9.51 8.84
CA ASN A 74 7.77 10.49 9.08
C ASN A 74 7.34 11.49 10.16
N ALA A 75 7.94 11.39 11.36
CA ALA A 75 7.65 12.24 12.51
C ALA A 75 7.97 13.73 12.28
N TYR A 76 8.78 14.07 11.26
CA TYR A 76 9.15 15.44 10.92
C TYR A 76 8.36 16.01 9.74
N ALA A 77 7.47 15.22 9.14
CA ALA A 77 6.65 15.61 8.00
C ALA A 77 5.16 15.50 8.33
N PHE A 78 4.70 16.31 9.29
CA PHE A 78 3.30 16.32 9.72
C PHE A 78 2.32 16.63 8.57
N HIS A 79 2.76 17.36 7.55
CA HIS A 79 1.98 17.64 6.34
C HIS A 79 1.78 16.42 5.43
N ASP A 80 2.50 15.33 5.67
CA ASP A 80 2.40 14.09 4.88
C ASP A 80 1.36 13.11 5.45
N THR A 81 0.60 13.52 6.47
CA THR A 81 -0.54 12.76 7.01
C THR A 81 -1.84 13.46 6.65
N LEU A 82 -2.72 12.74 5.96
CA LEU A 82 -4.06 13.21 5.60
C LEU A 82 -5.05 12.72 6.66
N HIS A 83 -5.88 13.62 7.18
CA HIS A 83 -6.79 13.36 8.30
C HIS A 83 -8.26 13.29 7.86
N GLY A 84 -9.13 12.79 8.73
CA GLY A 84 -10.57 12.76 8.47
C GLY A 84 -10.97 11.71 7.43
N ILE A 85 -10.20 10.63 7.26
CA ILE A 85 -10.51 9.61 6.26
C ILE A 85 -11.47 8.58 6.87
N ASP A 86 -12.77 8.78 6.61
CA ASP A 86 -13.82 7.86 7.06
C ASP A 86 -13.70 6.47 6.43
N ALA A 87 -13.87 5.42 7.25
CA ALA A 87 -13.87 4.03 6.80
C ALA A 87 -14.89 3.78 5.68
N ALA A 88 -16.05 4.44 5.73
CA ALA A 88 -17.10 4.35 4.71
C ALA A 88 -16.68 4.83 3.30
N ALA A 89 -15.60 5.64 3.23
CA ALA A 89 -14.99 6.09 1.98
C ALA A 89 -13.95 5.10 1.44
N VAL A 90 -13.50 4.12 2.23
CA VAL A 90 -12.54 3.11 1.80
C VAL A 90 -13.28 1.88 1.27
N ARG A 91 -12.88 1.39 0.10
CA ARG A 91 -13.48 0.20 -0.52
C ARG A 91 -12.45 -0.80 -0.98
N LYS A 92 -12.71 -2.07 -0.67
CA LYS A 92 -12.01 -3.22 -1.22
C LYS A 92 -12.19 -3.26 -2.73
N THR A 93 -11.11 -3.43 -3.49
CA THR A 93 -11.18 -3.39 -4.96
C THR A 93 -11.26 -4.78 -5.62
N GLY A 94 -10.82 -5.83 -4.92
CA GLY A 94 -10.59 -7.15 -5.51
C GLY A 94 -9.29 -7.25 -6.33
N LEU A 95 -8.57 -6.14 -6.52
CA LEU A 95 -7.33 -6.11 -7.27
C LEU A 95 -6.18 -6.59 -6.39
N CYS A 96 -5.40 -7.53 -6.89
CA CYS A 96 -4.21 -8.06 -6.25
C CYS A 96 -2.99 -7.72 -7.08
N VAL A 97 -1.97 -7.12 -6.45
CA VAL A 97 -0.68 -6.85 -7.06
C VAL A 97 0.29 -7.97 -6.68
N LEU A 98 0.96 -8.54 -7.68
CA LEU A 98 1.92 -9.62 -7.50
C LEU A 98 3.26 -9.23 -8.12
N PRO A 99 4.38 -9.82 -7.68
CA PRO A 99 5.65 -9.63 -8.37
C PRO A 99 5.67 -10.38 -9.71
N GLY A 100 6.32 -9.80 -10.72
CA GLY A 100 6.47 -10.37 -12.05
C GLY A 100 7.24 -11.70 -12.09
N VAL A 101 8.06 -11.96 -11.07
CA VAL A 101 8.84 -13.20 -10.93
C VAL A 101 7.94 -14.45 -10.95
N LEU A 102 6.67 -14.32 -10.57
CA LEU A 102 5.66 -15.39 -10.68
C LEU A 102 5.55 -15.96 -12.11
N VAL A 103 5.75 -15.13 -13.14
CA VAL A 103 5.72 -15.52 -14.56
C VAL A 103 7.10 -15.38 -15.23
N GLY A 104 8.17 -15.29 -14.44
CA GLY A 104 9.55 -15.16 -14.92
C GLY A 104 9.85 -13.82 -15.60
N LYS A 105 9.11 -12.74 -15.28
CA LYS A 105 9.30 -11.40 -15.86
C LYS A 105 9.64 -10.36 -14.79
N PRO A 106 10.38 -9.28 -15.10
CA PRO A 106 10.52 -8.15 -14.18
C PRO A 106 9.20 -7.38 -14.04
N GLY A 107 9.14 -6.51 -13.04
CA GLY A 107 8.00 -5.61 -12.83
C GLY A 107 6.91 -6.20 -11.93
N LEU A 108 5.74 -5.59 -12.01
CA LEU A 108 4.54 -5.97 -11.26
C LEU A 108 3.48 -6.59 -12.18
N LEU A 109 2.65 -7.44 -11.60
CA LEU A 109 1.46 -8.01 -12.21
C LEU A 109 0.22 -7.54 -11.43
N LEU A 110 -0.92 -7.55 -12.11
CA LEU A 110 -2.24 -7.35 -11.51
C LEU A 110 -3.12 -8.56 -11.78
N SER A 111 -3.88 -8.98 -10.78
CA SER A 111 -4.95 -9.97 -10.91
C SER A 111 -6.23 -9.47 -10.23
N THR A 112 -7.38 -9.95 -10.69
CA THR A 112 -8.69 -9.75 -10.05
C THR A 112 -9.19 -11.00 -9.33
N GLU A 113 -8.47 -12.12 -9.48
CA GLU A 113 -8.89 -13.43 -8.99
C GLU A 113 -7.70 -14.11 -8.33
N MET A 114 -7.80 -14.30 -7.01
CA MET A 114 -6.91 -15.17 -6.25
C MET A 114 -7.76 -16.37 -5.83
N LYS A 115 -7.43 -17.56 -6.34
CA LYS A 115 -8.15 -18.78 -6.02
C LYS A 115 -7.36 -19.57 -4.99
N ASP A 116 -8.03 -20.15 -3.99
CA ASP A 116 -7.36 -20.98 -2.99
C ASP A 116 -7.10 -22.42 -3.48
N ASP A 117 -7.35 -22.70 -4.76
CA ASP A 117 -7.20 -24.03 -5.39
C ASP A 117 -5.78 -24.32 -5.90
N GLY A 118 -4.82 -23.42 -5.66
CA GLY A 118 -3.44 -23.54 -6.11
C GLY A 118 -3.23 -23.27 -7.60
N SER A 119 -4.28 -22.93 -8.36
CA SER A 119 -4.13 -22.57 -9.77
C SER A 119 -3.46 -21.20 -9.91
N VAL A 120 -2.50 -21.09 -10.85
CA VAL A 120 -1.82 -19.82 -11.11
C VAL A 120 -2.88 -18.77 -11.46
N PRO A 121 -2.95 -17.64 -10.71
CA PRO A 121 -3.97 -16.65 -10.92
C PRO A 121 -3.85 -16.06 -12.32
N LYS A 122 -4.99 -15.70 -12.92
CA LYS A 122 -4.98 -15.00 -14.19
C LYS A 122 -4.40 -13.61 -13.96
N THR A 123 -3.18 -13.38 -14.45
CA THR A 123 -2.47 -12.12 -14.29
C THR A 123 -2.35 -11.35 -15.59
N MET A 124 -2.23 -10.03 -15.48
CA MET A 124 -1.81 -9.14 -16.56
C MET A 124 -0.71 -8.20 -16.07
N PRO A 125 0.17 -7.67 -16.96
CA PRO A 125 1.19 -6.72 -16.53
C PRO A 125 0.56 -5.50 -15.88
N PHE A 126 1.14 -5.03 -14.77
CA PHE A 126 0.53 -4.02 -13.91
C PHE A 126 0.25 -2.70 -14.63
N LYS A 127 1.19 -2.22 -15.45
CA LYS A 127 1.07 -0.94 -16.16
C LYS A 127 -0.12 -0.88 -17.13
N PRO A 128 -0.28 -1.79 -18.11
CA PRO A 128 -1.47 -1.79 -18.96
C PRO A 128 -2.76 -2.05 -18.17
N ALA A 129 -2.73 -2.85 -17.11
CA ALA A 129 -3.88 -3.07 -16.22
C ALA A 129 -4.34 -1.78 -15.54
N LEU A 130 -3.39 -1.06 -14.93
CA LEU A 130 -3.66 0.20 -14.25
C LEU A 130 -4.14 1.26 -15.24
N ALA A 131 -3.59 1.31 -16.45
CA ALA A 131 -4.08 2.21 -17.50
C ALA A 131 -5.55 1.92 -17.89
N GLN A 132 -5.93 0.63 -17.99
CA GLN A 132 -7.31 0.23 -18.23
C GLN A 132 -8.23 0.66 -17.07
N ILE A 133 -7.81 0.45 -15.82
CA ILE A 133 -8.57 0.86 -14.64
C ILE A 133 -8.79 2.37 -14.63
N ILE A 134 -7.72 3.16 -14.82
CA ILE A 134 -7.80 4.63 -14.85
C ILE A 134 -8.75 5.10 -15.95
N SER A 135 -8.65 4.53 -17.16
CA SER A 135 -9.52 4.85 -18.28
C SER A 135 -10.98 4.52 -17.98
N SER A 136 -11.25 3.35 -17.41
CA SER A 136 -12.59 2.91 -17.05
C SER A 136 -13.22 3.78 -15.95
N GLN A 137 -12.48 4.13 -14.90
CA GLN A 137 -12.98 5.04 -13.85
C GLN A 137 -13.28 6.42 -14.42
N LYS A 138 -12.40 6.96 -15.27
CA LYS A 138 -12.61 8.27 -15.91
C LYS A 138 -13.88 8.32 -16.75
N LYS A 139 -14.22 7.23 -17.47
CA LYS A 139 -15.49 7.14 -18.22
C LYS A 139 -16.73 7.19 -17.33
N LEU A 140 -16.61 6.76 -16.08
CA LEU A 140 -17.67 6.82 -15.08
C LEU A 140 -17.67 8.14 -14.29
N GLY A 141 -16.80 9.11 -14.64
CA GLY A 141 -16.63 10.35 -13.89
C GLY A 141 -16.00 10.14 -12.51
N ASP A 142 -15.29 9.03 -12.29
CA ASP A 142 -14.62 8.68 -11.04
C ASP A 142 -13.10 8.59 -11.26
N VAL A 143 -12.34 8.52 -10.16
CA VAL A 143 -10.88 8.34 -10.19
C VAL A 143 -10.49 7.12 -9.37
N PHE A 144 -9.46 6.41 -9.85
CA PHE A 144 -8.87 5.31 -9.09
C PHE A 144 -7.80 5.86 -8.14
N LEU A 145 -8.08 5.82 -6.84
CA LEU A 145 -7.17 6.28 -5.79
C LEU A 145 -6.75 5.10 -4.91
N PRO A 146 -5.72 4.31 -5.32
CA PRO A 146 -5.32 3.11 -4.61
C PRO A 146 -4.62 3.44 -3.28
N ILE A 147 -4.94 2.66 -2.25
CA ILE A 147 -4.33 2.73 -0.92
C ILE A 147 -4.08 1.30 -0.41
N MET A 148 -3.20 1.18 0.58
CA MET A 148 -2.98 -0.06 1.33
C MET A 148 -3.44 0.12 2.77
N MET A 149 -3.77 -0.96 3.45
CA MET A 149 -4.07 -0.99 4.87
C MET A 149 -3.66 -2.32 5.51
N LYS A 150 -3.70 -2.39 6.84
CA LYS A 150 -3.39 -3.62 7.58
C LYS A 150 -4.18 -4.81 7.03
N GLY A 151 -3.47 -5.91 6.78
CA GLY A 151 -4.04 -7.15 6.23
C GLY A 151 -4.08 -7.22 4.70
N ASP A 152 -3.54 -6.21 4.00
CA ASP A 152 -3.46 -6.22 2.53
C ASP A 152 -2.26 -7.02 2.00
N LEU A 153 -1.14 -7.06 2.73
CA LEU A 153 -0.03 -7.95 2.40
C LEU A 153 -0.42 -9.39 2.77
N ARG A 154 -0.44 -10.28 1.78
CA ARG A 154 -0.87 -11.67 1.89
C ARG A 154 0.06 -12.59 1.11
N GLU A 155 -0.07 -13.89 1.31
CA GLU A 155 0.66 -14.91 0.57
C GLU A 155 -0.30 -15.83 -0.19
N PHE A 156 0.10 -16.20 -1.40
CA PHE A 156 -0.58 -17.18 -2.25
C PHE A 156 0.30 -18.43 -2.36
N ASP A 157 -0.32 -19.59 -2.21
CA ASP A 157 0.29 -20.92 -2.36
C ASP A 157 1.59 -21.12 -1.54
N GLN A 158 1.64 -20.54 -0.34
CA GLN A 158 2.79 -20.58 0.58
C GLN A 158 4.13 -20.16 -0.06
N GLN A 159 4.08 -19.33 -1.10
CA GLN A 159 5.28 -18.96 -1.87
C GLN A 159 5.29 -17.51 -2.31
N MET A 160 4.16 -16.98 -2.76
CA MET A 160 4.14 -15.71 -3.48
C MET A 160 3.43 -14.62 -2.69
N PRO A 161 4.14 -13.57 -2.23
CA PRO A 161 3.47 -12.44 -1.61
C PRO A 161 2.67 -11.67 -2.65
N TYR A 162 1.54 -11.12 -2.22
CA TYR A 162 0.73 -10.21 -3.01
C TYR A 162 0.12 -9.13 -2.11
N ILE A 163 -0.26 -8.01 -2.71
CA ILE A 163 -0.99 -6.93 -2.02
C ILE A 163 -2.39 -6.87 -2.57
N HIS A 164 -3.37 -7.04 -1.69
CA HIS A 164 -4.75 -6.75 -2.01
C HIS A 164 -5.00 -5.24 -1.92
N LEU A 165 -5.46 -4.58 -2.99
CA LEU A 165 -5.65 -3.13 -3.00
C LEU A 165 -7.01 -2.70 -2.47
N HIS A 166 -6.99 -1.61 -1.71
CA HIS A 166 -8.16 -0.79 -1.42
C HIS A 166 -8.15 0.47 -2.29
N ARG A 167 -9.30 1.13 -2.38
CA ARG A 167 -9.42 2.46 -3.01
C ARG A 167 -10.14 3.43 -2.10
N LEU A 168 -9.77 4.70 -2.19
CA LEU A 168 -10.46 5.79 -1.52
C LEU A 168 -11.50 6.43 -2.45
N GLN A 169 -12.73 6.64 -1.93
CA GLN A 169 -13.80 7.37 -2.59
C GLN A 169 -13.94 8.76 -1.96
N VAL A 170 -13.14 9.72 -2.41
CA VAL A 170 -13.05 11.07 -1.81
C VAL A 170 -14.41 11.79 -1.77
N ASN A 171 -15.30 11.53 -2.73
CA ASN A 171 -16.65 12.11 -2.76
C ASN A 171 -17.51 11.74 -1.53
N LYS A 172 -17.16 10.67 -0.80
CA LYS A 172 -17.84 10.26 0.44
C LYS A 172 -17.33 10.98 1.68
N LEU A 173 -16.22 11.70 1.60
CA LEU A 173 -15.68 12.49 2.70
C LEU A 173 -16.40 13.84 2.79
N THR A 174 -17.72 13.81 2.98
CA THR A 174 -18.58 15.01 2.89
C THR A 174 -18.34 16.03 4.01
N HIS A 175 -17.70 15.60 5.11
CA HIS A 175 -17.31 16.48 6.21
C HIS A 175 -16.04 17.29 5.92
N LEU A 176 -15.27 16.91 4.89
CA LEU A 176 -14.10 17.64 4.45
C LEU A 176 -14.48 18.74 3.46
N SER A 177 -13.76 19.85 3.52
CA SER A 177 -13.88 20.92 2.54
C SER A 177 -13.51 20.43 1.13
N THR A 178 -13.91 21.18 0.11
CA THR A 178 -13.50 20.90 -1.28
C THR A 178 -11.98 20.95 -1.43
N PHE A 179 -11.32 21.90 -0.76
CA PHE A 179 -9.87 22.04 -0.80
C PHE A 179 -9.15 20.81 -0.24
N GLU A 180 -9.57 20.30 0.93
CA GLU A 180 -9.01 19.08 1.53
C GLU A 180 -9.23 17.85 0.65
N ARG A 181 -10.42 17.73 0.06
CA ARG A 181 -10.73 16.63 -0.88
C ARG A 181 -9.86 16.68 -2.13
N ASP A 182 -9.64 17.87 -2.68
CA ASP A 182 -8.79 18.07 -3.85
C ASP A 182 -7.32 17.75 -3.53
N ASP A 183 -6.83 18.13 -2.35
CA ASP A 183 -5.46 17.81 -1.91
C ASP A 183 -5.26 16.30 -1.76
N ILE A 184 -6.20 15.59 -1.11
CA ILE A 184 -6.18 14.12 -0.99
C ILE A 184 -6.14 13.48 -2.38
N HIS A 185 -7.02 13.95 -3.28
CA HIS A 185 -7.12 13.44 -4.65
C HIS A 185 -5.79 13.63 -5.40
N GLN A 186 -5.21 14.83 -5.36
CA GLN A 186 -3.94 15.13 -6.04
C GLN A 186 -2.78 14.33 -5.47
N THR A 187 -2.70 14.20 -4.15
CA THR A 187 -1.62 13.49 -3.46
C THR A 187 -1.59 12.01 -3.83
N ILE A 188 -2.74 11.31 -3.75
CA ILE A 188 -2.81 9.89 -4.11
C ILE A 188 -2.60 9.71 -5.62
N THR A 189 -3.15 10.59 -6.46
CA THR A 189 -2.96 10.53 -7.92
C THR A 189 -1.48 10.64 -8.30
N ARG A 190 -0.74 11.58 -7.69
CA ARG A 190 0.69 11.76 -7.95
C ARG A 190 1.50 10.52 -7.64
N LYS A 191 1.22 9.87 -6.50
CA LYS A 191 1.86 8.63 -6.06
C LYS A 191 1.52 7.45 -6.98
N MET A 192 0.25 7.30 -7.34
CA MET A 192 -0.17 6.29 -8.33
C MET A 192 0.55 6.49 -9.68
N LEU A 193 0.66 7.73 -10.18
CA LEU A 193 1.37 8.02 -11.43
C LEU A 193 2.88 7.78 -11.32
N MET A 194 3.47 7.92 -10.14
CA MET A 194 4.86 7.55 -9.88
C MET A 194 5.04 6.03 -9.94
N LEU A 195 4.16 5.28 -9.26
CA LEU A 195 4.13 3.82 -9.33
C LEU A 195 3.94 3.32 -10.76
N TYR A 196 3.00 3.89 -11.51
CA TYR A 196 2.76 3.56 -12.91
C TYR A 196 4.00 3.74 -13.80
N ARG A 197 4.76 4.82 -13.59
CA ARG A 197 5.98 5.12 -14.35
C ARG A 197 7.11 4.15 -14.04
N GLN A 198 7.21 3.69 -12.80
CA GLN A 198 8.28 2.82 -12.32
C GLN A 198 7.94 1.33 -12.39
N ALA A 199 6.67 0.96 -12.63
CA ALA A 199 6.17 -0.41 -12.50
C ALA A 199 7.01 -1.48 -13.22
N ASP A 200 7.56 -1.17 -14.39
CA ASP A 200 8.34 -2.11 -15.21
C ASP A 200 9.77 -2.31 -14.66
N SER A 201 10.29 -1.38 -13.86
CA SER A 201 11.63 -1.44 -13.26
C SER A 201 11.62 -1.92 -11.80
N LEU A 202 10.46 -2.14 -11.20
CA LEU A 202 10.34 -2.66 -9.84
C LEU A 202 10.58 -4.17 -9.84
N VAL A 203 11.56 -4.63 -9.06
CA VAL A 203 11.92 -6.05 -8.98
C VAL A 203 12.16 -6.41 -7.51
N CYS A 204 11.56 -7.51 -7.08
CA CYS A 204 11.74 -8.10 -5.75
C CYS A 204 12.59 -9.37 -5.81
#